data_AF-A0A7X9GTV6-F1
#
_entry.id   AF-A0A7X9GTV6-F1
#
_cell.length_a   1.000
_cell.length_b   1.000
_cell.length_c   1.000
_cell.angle_alpha   90.00
_cell.angle_beta   90.00
_cell.angle_gamma   90.00
#
_symmetry.space_group_name_H-M   'P 1'
#
loop_
_entity.id
_entity.type
_entity.pdbx_description
1 polymer ?
#
loop_
_entity_poly.entity_id
_entity_poly.type
_entity_poly.pdbx_seq_one_letter_code
_entity_poly.pdbx_strand_id
1 'polypeptide(L)'
;MPGSTAQRSPDAPSSAGFLGPDRNWHLGAGLMTLATVVAFSIWTFSHTGTNVNAFLLILAIAFGLFMAFNIGGNDVANSFGTSVGAGTLTMKQALVVAAVFEVSGAVLAGGSVTETVRSGIVDLEGVDLDPMSFAYIMMAALAGAAIWLMLATRMGWPVSTTHALIGGIVGAAVTTGIVTGTGGFEMVQWSEIGKIAVSWVLSPLLGGISAYLLFGAIKRHILGPAARAIALGSRGYDDDEDDDDDDDEDE
;
A
#
# COMPACT_ATOMS: atom_id res chain seq x y z
N MET A 1 19.80 -26.43 42.27
CA MET A 1 18.87 -27.32 41.55
C MET A 1 17.80 -26.45 40.90
N PRO A 2 17.78 -26.34 39.56
CA PRO A 2 16.88 -25.48 38.82
C PRO A 2 15.47 -26.08 38.74
N GLY A 3 14.47 -25.35 39.23
CA GLY A 3 13.06 -25.69 39.12
C GLY A 3 12.52 -25.25 37.76
N SER A 4 12.58 -26.17 36.80
CA SER A 4 11.97 -26.13 35.47
C SER A 4 10.66 -25.33 35.41
N THR A 5 10.70 -24.16 34.77
CA THR A 5 9.56 -23.53 34.12
C THR A 5 8.92 -24.54 33.17
N ALA A 6 7.80 -25.12 33.59
CA ALA A 6 6.99 -25.97 32.73
C ALA A 6 6.63 -25.19 31.45
N GLN A 7 7.19 -25.63 30.33
CA GLN A 7 6.76 -25.28 28.98
C GLN A 7 5.23 -25.37 28.92
N ARG A 8 4.57 -24.26 28.57
CA ARG A 8 3.19 -24.32 28.08
C ARG A 8 3.18 -25.28 26.89
N SER A 9 2.37 -26.32 26.99
CA SER A 9 2.10 -27.27 25.91
C SER A 9 1.74 -26.51 24.63
N PRO A 10 2.15 -26.99 23.44
CA PRO A 10 1.69 -26.41 22.18
C PRO A 10 0.17 -26.61 22.10
N ASP A 11 -0.56 -25.52 21.98
CA ASP A 11 -2.00 -25.50 21.80
C ASP A 11 -2.40 -26.54 20.74
N ALA A 12 -3.25 -27.48 21.15
CA ALA A 12 -3.89 -28.40 20.22
C ALA A 12 -4.56 -27.59 19.10
N PRO A 13 -4.54 -28.05 17.83
CA PRO A 13 -5.20 -27.33 16.76
C PRO A 13 -6.68 -27.28 17.10
N SER A 14 -7.15 -26.12 17.55
CA SER A 14 -8.57 -25.85 17.68
C SER A 14 -9.19 -26.18 16.33
N SER A 15 -10.29 -26.93 16.32
CA SER A 15 -11.08 -27.27 15.13
C SER A 15 -11.75 -26.03 14.53
N ALA A 16 -10.98 -24.97 14.33
CA ALA A 16 -11.35 -23.82 13.58
C ALA A 16 -11.57 -24.31 12.16
N GLY A 17 -12.83 -24.31 11.70
CA GLY A 17 -13.16 -24.58 10.30
C GLY A 17 -12.39 -23.64 9.37
N PHE A 18 -12.65 -23.74 8.06
CA PHE A 18 -11.94 -22.99 7.00
C PHE A 18 -11.61 -21.51 7.31
N LEU A 19 -12.44 -20.82 8.10
CA LEU A 19 -12.29 -19.41 8.46
C LEU A 19 -11.45 -19.12 9.72
N GLY A 20 -10.88 -20.13 10.38
CA GLY A 20 -9.98 -19.91 11.51
C GLY A 20 -10.66 -19.34 12.78
N PRO A 21 -9.86 -19.00 13.80
CA PRO A 21 -10.34 -18.42 15.06
C PRO A 21 -10.96 -17.02 14.89
N ASP A 22 -10.58 -16.32 13.83
CA ASP A 22 -11.05 -14.97 13.50
C ASP A 22 -12.28 -14.95 12.57
N ARG A 23 -13.09 -16.01 12.60
CA ARG A 23 -14.24 -16.19 11.70
C ARG A 23 -15.14 -14.96 11.56
N ASN A 24 -15.55 -14.34 12.67
CA ASN A 24 -16.45 -13.19 12.63
C ASN A 24 -15.80 -11.96 11.96
N TRP A 25 -14.48 -11.82 12.08
CA TRP A 25 -13.72 -10.76 11.42
C TRP A 25 -13.70 -10.97 9.90
N HIS A 26 -13.40 -12.19 9.46
CA HIS A 26 -13.41 -12.55 8.04
C HIS A 26 -14.80 -12.41 7.42
N LEU A 27 -15.85 -12.82 8.14
CA LEU A 27 -17.23 -12.66 7.69
C LEU A 27 -17.63 -11.18 7.61
N GLY A 28 -17.29 -10.38 8.61
CA GLY A 28 -17.57 -8.94 8.62
C GLY A 28 -16.88 -8.21 7.46
N ALA A 29 -15.59 -8.46 7.26
CA ALA A 29 -14.84 -7.90 6.14
C ALA A 29 -15.39 -8.37 4.79
N GLY A 30 -15.73 -9.66 4.67
CA GLY A 30 -16.34 -10.22 3.45
C GLY A 30 -17.68 -9.59 3.11
N LEU A 31 -18.55 -9.38 4.11
CA LEU A 31 -19.84 -8.71 3.93
C LEU A 31 -19.67 -7.23 3.55
N MET A 32 -18.70 -6.54 4.14
CA MET A 32 -18.40 -5.14 3.81
C MET A 32 -17.89 -5.00 2.37
N THR A 33 -17.00 -5.90 1.94
CA THR A 33 -16.55 -5.97 0.54
C THR A 33 -17.72 -6.24 -0.38
N LEU A 34 -18.57 -7.22 -0.07
CA LEU A 34 -19.75 -7.53 -0.88
C LEU A 34 -20.70 -6.33 -0.99
N ALA A 35 -20.99 -5.65 0.12
CA ALA A 35 -21.82 -4.46 0.14
C ALA A 35 -21.23 -3.34 -0.73
N THR A 36 -19.92 -3.15 -0.68
CA THR A 36 -19.20 -2.17 -1.50
C THR A 36 -19.28 -2.51 -2.99
N VAL A 37 -19.10 -3.79 -3.34
CA VAL A 37 -19.24 -4.28 -4.72
C VAL A 37 -20.66 -4.03 -5.27
N VAL A 38 -21.68 -4.34 -4.48
CA VAL A 38 -23.09 -4.13 -4.87
C VAL A 38 -23.38 -2.63 -5.01
N ALA A 39 -22.99 -1.82 -4.03
CA ALA A 39 -23.21 -0.38 -4.06
C ALA A 39 -22.51 0.29 -5.25
N PHE A 40 -21.24 -0.07 -5.50
CA PHE A 40 -20.47 0.42 -6.64
C PHE A 40 -21.08 -0.02 -7.97
N SER A 41 -21.57 -1.26 -8.06
CA SER A 41 -22.23 -1.76 -9.27
C SER A 41 -23.52 -0.98 -9.55
N ILE A 42 -24.39 -0.83 -8.55
CA ILE A 42 -25.64 -0.05 -8.69
C ILE A 42 -25.34 1.39 -9.09
N TRP A 43 -24.39 2.04 -8.41
CA TRP A 43 -23.95 3.38 -8.75
C TRP A 43 -23.47 3.46 -10.21
N THR A 44 -22.60 2.55 -10.63
CA THR A 44 -22.06 2.50 -12.00
C THR A 44 -23.17 2.35 -13.04
N PHE A 45 -24.10 1.42 -12.85
CA PHE A 45 -25.23 1.21 -13.77
C PHE A 45 -26.20 2.41 -13.79
N SER A 46 -26.37 3.12 -12.67
CA SER A 46 -27.19 4.35 -12.64
C SER A 46 -26.51 5.56 -13.29
N HIS A 47 -25.18 5.60 -13.31
CA HIS A 47 -24.40 6.70 -13.87
C HIS A 47 -24.08 6.51 -15.36
N THR A 48 -24.08 5.26 -15.82
CA THR A 48 -23.80 4.94 -17.22
C THR A 48 -25.11 4.94 -18.02
N GLY A 49 -25.14 5.60 -19.19
CA GLY A 49 -26.34 5.69 -20.03
C GLY A 49 -26.84 4.33 -20.53
N THR A 50 -28.03 4.24 -21.11
CA THR A 50 -28.65 2.96 -21.54
C THR A 50 -27.99 2.29 -22.76
N ASN A 51 -27.02 2.95 -23.41
CA ASN A 51 -26.43 2.51 -24.68
C ASN A 51 -25.10 1.73 -24.52
N VAL A 52 -24.69 1.40 -23.29
CA VAL A 52 -23.48 0.61 -23.04
C VAL A 52 -23.75 -0.89 -23.15
N ASN A 53 -22.74 -1.62 -23.63
CA ASN A 53 -22.73 -3.07 -23.57
C ASN A 53 -22.62 -3.53 -22.10
N ALA A 54 -23.73 -4.03 -21.55
CA ALA A 54 -23.81 -4.44 -20.15
C ALA A 54 -22.79 -5.53 -19.78
N PHE A 55 -22.46 -6.44 -20.71
CA PHE A 55 -21.47 -7.47 -20.47
C PHE A 55 -20.06 -6.88 -20.29
N LEU A 56 -19.67 -5.95 -21.17
CA LEU A 56 -18.38 -5.26 -21.04
C LEU A 56 -18.30 -4.39 -19.79
N LEU A 57 -19.41 -3.74 -19.42
CA LEU A 57 -19.48 -2.96 -18.19
C LEU A 57 -19.30 -3.83 -16.93
N ILE A 58 -19.97 -4.99 -16.88
CA ILE A 58 -19.80 -5.96 -15.78
C ILE A 58 -18.35 -6.44 -15.70
N LEU A 59 -17.72 -6.71 -16.85
CA LEU A 59 -16.33 -7.15 -16.91
C LEU A 59 -15.37 -6.05 -16.44
N ALA A 60 -15.58 -4.80 -16.86
CA ALA A 60 -14.81 -3.66 -16.40
C ALA A 60 -14.94 -3.44 -14.87
N ILE A 61 -16.16 -3.56 -14.33
CA ILE A 61 -16.40 -3.52 -12.88
C ILE A 61 -15.63 -4.66 -12.19
N ALA A 62 -15.70 -5.88 -12.69
CA ALA A 62 -15.02 -7.02 -12.11
C ALA A 62 -13.49 -6.84 -12.09
N PHE A 63 -12.89 -6.37 -13.19
CA PHE A 63 -11.45 -6.09 -13.25
C PHE A 63 -11.04 -4.93 -12.36
N GLY A 64 -11.83 -3.85 -12.31
CA GLY A 64 -11.57 -2.71 -11.43
C GLY A 64 -11.61 -3.10 -9.95
N LEU A 65 -12.62 -3.87 -9.54
CA LEU A 65 -12.74 -4.38 -8.16
C LEU A 65 -11.61 -5.36 -7.84
N PHE A 66 -11.24 -6.23 -8.78
CA PHE A 66 -10.13 -7.15 -8.60
C PHE A 66 -8.79 -6.40 -8.44
N MET A 67 -8.55 -5.36 -9.24
CA MET A 67 -7.39 -4.50 -9.08
C MET A 67 -7.40 -3.78 -7.72
N ALA A 68 -8.52 -3.17 -7.33
CA ALA A 68 -8.64 -2.46 -6.05
C ALA A 68 -8.38 -3.38 -4.84
N PHE A 69 -8.89 -4.61 -4.87
CA PHE A 69 -8.62 -5.60 -3.84
C PHE A 69 -7.11 -5.93 -3.73
N ASN A 70 -6.44 -6.10 -4.87
CA ASN A 70 -5.01 -6.39 -4.90
C ASN A 70 -4.14 -5.21 -4.46
N ILE A 71 -4.53 -3.98 -4.81
CA ILE A 71 -3.88 -2.76 -4.30
C ILE A 71 -3.93 -2.75 -2.77
N GLY A 72 -5.11 -2.95 -2.18
CA GLY A 72 -5.26 -2.99 -0.72
C GLY A 72 -4.41 -4.07 -0.05
N GLY A 73 -4.35 -5.26 -0.64
CA GLY A 73 -3.53 -6.36 -0.12
C GLY A 73 -2.02 -6.08 -0.14
N ASN A 74 -1.53 -5.43 -1.20
CA ASN A 74 -0.12 -5.12 -1.37
C ASN A 74 0.31 -3.88 -0.58
N ASP A 75 -0.50 -2.84 -0.56
CA ASP A 75 -0.08 -1.51 -0.13
C ASP A 75 -0.26 -1.27 1.39
N VAL A 76 -1.11 -2.05 2.08
CA VAL A 76 -1.25 -1.97 3.54
C VAL A 76 0.07 -2.22 4.27
N ALA A 77 0.92 -3.11 3.73
CA ALA A 77 2.24 -3.40 4.29
C ALA A 77 3.17 -2.17 4.26
N ASN A 78 3.01 -1.29 3.26
CA ASN A 78 3.84 -0.09 3.11
C ASN A 78 3.55 0.94 4.21
N SER A 79 2.28 1.11 4.58
CA SER A 79 1.85 2.11 5.57
C SER A 79 1.95 1.62 7.01
N PHE A 80 1.69 0.33 7.25
CA PHE A 80 1.57 -0.21 8.62
C PHE A 80 2.60 -1.27 8.98
N GLY A 81 3.52 -1.63 8.07
CA GLY A 81 4.56 -2.63 8.33
C GLY A 81 5.45 -2.27 9.52
N THR A 82 5.80 -0.99 9.68
CA THR A 82 6.61 -0.51 10.82
C THR A 82 5.84 -0.54 12.13
N SER A 83 4.61 -0.02 12.16
CA SER A 83 3.77 0.06 13.36
C SER A 83 3.36 -1.31 13.89
N VAL A 84 3.04 -2.25 12.99
CA VAL A 84 2.72 -3.64 13.36
C VAL A 84 4.01 -4.40 13.74
N GLY A 85 5.10 -4.20 12.98
CA GLY A 85 6.40 -4.82 13.28
C GLY A 85 7.01 -4.38 14.61
N ALA A 86 6.78 -3.12 15.02
CA ALA A 86 7.20 -2.59 16.33
C ALA A 86 6.25 -2.99 17.47
N GLY A 87 5.16 -3.73 17.19
CA GLY A 87 4.16 -4.12 18.19
C GLY A 87 3.30 -2.97 18.72
N THR A 88 3.35 -1.80 18.09
CA THR A 88 2.56 -0.62 18.50
C THR A 88 1.08 -0.79 18.15
N LEU A 89 0.78 -1.46 17.02
CA LEU A 89 -0.57 -1.77 16.60
C LEU A 89 -0.71 -3.28 16.32
N THR A 90 -1.87 -3.84 16.65
CA THR A 90 -2.25 -5.17 16.16
C THR A 90 -2.63 -5.11 14.67
N MET A 91 -2.52 -6.24 13.97
CA MET A 91 -2.92 -6.35 12.56
C MET A 91 -4.37 -5.89 12.32
N LYS A 92 -5.29 -6.24 13.22
CA LYS A 92 -6.71 -5.83 13.10
C LYS A 92 -6.89 -4.32 13.22
N GLN A 93 -6.18 -3.68 14.16
CA GLN A 93 -6.21 -2.22 14.30
C GLN A 93 -5.63 -1.53 13.07
N ALA A 94 -4.48 -2.00 12.57
CA ALA A 94 -3.85 -1.48 11.37
C ALA A 94 -4.79 -1.55 10.15
N LEU A 95 -5.49 -2.68 9.95
CA LEU A 95 -6.44 -2.85 8.85
C LEU A 95 -7.63 -1.87 8.91
N VAL A 96 -8.16 -1.59 10.10
CA VAL A 96 -9.28 -0.63 10.26
C VAL A 96 -8.81 0.79 9.93
N VAL A 97 -7.65 1.19 10.46
CA VAL A 97 -7.07 2.51 10.19
C VAL A 97 -6.76 2.64 8.71
N ALA A 98 -6.13 1.64 8.11
CA ALA A 98 -5.86 1.60 6.67
C ALA A 98 -7.15 1.78 5.85
N ALA A 99 -8.21 1.02 6.14
CA ALA A 99 -9.46 1.12 5.40
C ALA A 99 -10.05 2.55 5.42
N VAL A 100 -10.03 3.23 6.57
CA VAL A 100 -10.56 4.59 6.68
C VAL A 100 -9.70 5.59 5.91
N PHE A 101 -8.38 5.57 6.12
CA PHE A 101 -7.48 6.56 5.54
C PHE A 101 -7.20 6.33 4.05
N GLU A 102 -7.12 5.08 3.58
CA GLU A 102 -6.94 4.75 2.16
C GLU A 102 -8.17 5.17 1.35
N VAL A 103 -9.39 4.85 1.83
CA VAL A 103 -10.63 5.28 1.17
C VAL A 103 -10.75 6.80 1.18
N SER A 104 -10.44 7.45 2.31
CA SER A 104 -10.46 8.91 2.40
C SER A 104 -9.45 9.56 1.45
N GLY A 105 -8.23 9.03 1.38
CA GLY A 105 -7.19 9.51 0.46
C GLY A 105 -7.59 9.34 -1.01
N ALA A 106 -8.15 8.17 -1.36
CA ALA A 106 -8.64 7.91 -2.71
C ALA A 106 -9.73 8.90 -3.13
N VAL A 107 -10.67 9.23 -2.24
CA VAL A 107 -11.76 10.17 -2.51
C VAL A 107 -11.28 11.62 -2.56
N LEU A 108 -10.38 12.03 -1.66
CA LEU A 108 -9.97 13.42 -1.51
C LEU A 108 -8.85 13.84 -2.47
N ALA A 109 -7.94 12.92 -2.80
CA ALA A 109 -6.71 13.23 -3.54
C ALA A 109 -6.48 12.34 -4.78
N GLY A 110 -7.30 11.29 -4.99
CA GLY A 110 -7.09 10.33 -6.08
C GLY A 110 -7.33 10.87 -7.50
N GLY A 111 -8.12 11.93 -7.63
CA GLY A 111 -8.56 12.43 -8.96
C GLY A 111 -7.42 12.81 -9.91
N SER A 112 -6.35 13.44 -9.39
CA SER A 112 -5.20 13.87 -10.22
C SER A 112 -4.43 12.68 -10.82
N VAL A 113 -4.25 11.61 -10.05
CA VAL A 113 -3.58 10.39 -10.49
C VAL A 113 -4.47 9.62 -11.47
N THR A 114 -5.78 9.53 -11.18
CA THR A 114 -6.73 8.91 -12.10
C THR A 114 -6.78 9.62 -13.46
N GLU A 115 -6.73 10.95 -13.47
CA GLU A 115 -6.69 11.73 -14.72
C GLU A 115 -5.41 11.43 -15.51
N THR A 116 -4.25 11.44 -14.84
CA THR A 116 -2.96 11.11 -15.49
C THR A 116 -2.97 9.70 -16.10
N VAL A 117 -3.54 8.72 -15.38
CA VAL A 117 -3.65 7.33 -15.86
C VAL A 117 -4.62 7.21 -17.04
N ARG A 118 -5.70 8.01 -17.05
CA ARG A 118 -6.72 8.00 -18.09
C ARG A 118 -6.24 8.64 -19.38
N SER A 119 -5.65 9.83 -19.33
CA SER A 119 -5.40 10.66 -20.50
C SER A 119 -3.91 10.91 -20.79
N GLY A 120 -3.02 10.62 -19.83
CA GLY A 120 -1.59 10.92 -19.96
C GLY A 120 -0.73 9.77 -20.48
N ILE A 121 -1.28 8.58 -20.72
CA ILE A 121 -0.48 7.40 -21.12
C ILE A 121 -0.75 7.00 -22.57
N VAL A 122 -2.02 6.84 -22.93
CA VAL A 122 -2.43 6.50 -24.30
C VAL A 122 -2.66 7.79 -25.07
N ASP A 123 -2.14 7.88 -26.29
CA ASP A 123 -2.41 9.03 -27.16
C ASP A 123 -3.83 8.93 -27.75
N LEU A 124 -4.74 9.71 -27.19
CA LEU A 124 -6.15 9.75 -27.60
C LEU A 124 -6.42 10.78 -28.71
N GLU A 125 -5.45 11.66 -29.01
CA GLU A 125 -5.61 12.75 -29.99
C GLU A 125 -4.81 12.48 -31.27
N GLY A 126 -3.62 11.90 -31.15
CA GLY A 126 -2.73 11.58 -32.28
C GLY A 126 -3.08 10.29 -33.01
N VAL A 127 -3.90 9.42 -32.41
CA VAL A 127 -4.39 8.18 -33.02
C VAL A 127 -5.90 8.21 -33.07
N ASP A 128 -6.47 7.95 -34.25
CA ASP A 128 -7.93 7.85 -34.46
C ASP A 128 -8.45 6.56 -33.81
N LEU A 129 -8.53 6.59 -32.48
CA LEU A 129 -8.80 5.44 -31.65
C LEU A 129 -10.28 5.39 -31.26
N ASP A 130 -10.96 4.34 -31.70
CA ASP A 130 -12.35 4.11 -31.31
C ASP A 130 -12.48 4.04 -29.77
N PRO A 131 -13.49 4.70 -29.15
CA PRO A 131 -13.67 4.70 -27.71
C PRO A 131 -13.77 3.29 -27.08
N MET A 132 -14.26 2.28 -27.82
CA MET A 132 -14.26 0.91 -27.32
C MET A 132 -12.87 0.29 -27.31
N SER A 133 -12.01 0.62 -28.27
CA SER A 133 -10.59 0.21 -28.24
C SER A 133 -9.90 0.71 -26.98
N PHE A 134 -10.17 1.95 -26.56
CA PHE A 134 -9.65 2.48 -25.30
C PHE A 134 -10.17 1.72 -24.09
N ALA A 135 -11.48 1.39 -24.07
CA ALA A 135 -12.05 0.57 -23.00
C ALA A 135 -11.39 -0.82 -22.92
N TYR A 136 -11.09 -1.46 -24.05
CA TYR A 136 -10.37 -2.73 -24.09
C TYR A 136 -8.94 -2.61 -23.56
N ILE A 137 -8.21 -1.55 -23.91
CA ILE A 137 -6.87 -1.27 -23.38
C ILE A 137 -6.92 -1.17 -21.85
N MET A 138 -7.86 -0.39 -21.31
CA MET A 138 -7.99 -0.19 -19.86
C MET A 138 -8.40 -1.48 -19.13
N MET A 139 -9.33 -2.26 -19.69
CA MET A 139 -9.72 -3.55 -19.12
C MET A 139 -8.56 -4.55 -19.13
N ALA A 140 -7.80 -4.64 -20.22
CA ALA A 140 -6.63 -5.51 -20.32
C ALA A 140 -5.55 -5.09 -19.32
N ALA A 141 -5.30 -3.79 -19.17
CA ALA A 141 -4.35 -3.26 -18.19
C ALA A 141 -4.75 -3.59 -16.74
N LEU A 142 -6.03 -3.39 -16.39
CA LEU A 142 -6.55 -3.74 -15.05
C LEU A 142 -6.42 -5.23 -14.78
N ALA A 143 -6.81 -6.08 -15.72
CA ALA A 143 -6.71 -7.53 -15.56
C ALA A 143 -5.24 -7.99 -15.42
N GLY A 144 -4.36 -7.54 -16.30
CA GLY A 144 -2.95 -7.90 -16.29
C GLY A 144 -2.23 -7.44 -15.02
N ALA A 145 -2.43 -6.17 -14.63
CA ALA A 145 -1.84 -5.63 -13.42
C ALA A 145 -2.38 -6.31 -12.16
N ALA A 146 -3.69 -6.58 -12.08
CA ALA A 146 -4.28 -7.23 -10.93
C ALA A 146 -3.82 -8.68 -10.77
N ILE A 147 -3.67 -9.43 -11.88
CA ILE A 147 -3.11 -10.79 -11.85
C ILE A 147 -1.66 -10.77 -11.34
N TRP A 148 -0.86 -9.83 -11.84
CA TRP A 148 0.53 -9.68 -11.39
C TRP A 148 0.60 -9.33 -9.89
N LEU A 149 -0.22 -8.38 -9.43
CA LEU A 149 -0.26 -8.00 -8.01
C LEU A 149 -0.74 -9.14 -7.11
N MET A 150 -1.74 -9.92 -7.55
CA MET A 150 -2.21 -11.09 -6.81
C MET A 150 -1.07 -12.11 -6.63
N LEU A 151 -0.31 -12.35 -7.70
CA LEU A 151 0.82 -13.26 -7.71
C LEU A 151 1.94 -12.75 -6.79
N ALA A 152 2.32 -11.48 -6.90
CA ALA A 152 3.35 -10.85 -6.07
C ALA A 152 2.95 -10.86 -4.58
N THR A 153 1.71 -10.46 -4.27
CA THR A 153 1.17 -10.47 -2.90
C THR A 153 1.19 -11.88 -2.31
N ARG A 154 0.83 -12.91 -3.09
CA ARG A 154 0.90 -14.30 -2.63
C ARG A 154 2.31 -14.80 -2.36
N MET A 155 3.29 -14.29 -3.09
CA MET A 155 4.71 -14.58 -2.85
C MET A 155 5.33 -13.68 -1.76
N GLY A 156 4.57 -12.73 -1.21
CA GLY A 156 5.07 -11.77 -0.22
C GLY A 156 6.06 -10.76 -0.80
N TRP A 157 6.03 -10.54 -2.12
CA TRP A 157 6.91 -9.57 -2.77
C TRP A 157 6.31 -8.17 -2.70
N PRO A 158 7.00 -7.20 -2.08
CA PRO A 158 6.57 -5.80 -2.13
C PRO A 158 6.83 -5.27 -3.54
N VAL A 159 5.77 -5.07 -4.31
CA VAL A 159 5.84 -4.56 -5.68
C VAL A 159 5.10 -3.23 -5.81
N SER A 160 5.39 -2.47 -6.86
CA SER A 160 4.68 -1.21 -7.11
C SER A 160 3.43 -1.42 -7.96
N THR A 161 2.28 -1.06 -7.42
CA THR A 161 0.97 -1.07 -8.09
C THR A 161 0.94 -0.11 -9.29
N THR A 162 1.54 1.09 -9.15
CA THR A 162 1.64 2.08 -10.23
C THR A 162 2.44 1.57 -11.42
N HIS A 163 3.61 0.95 -11.19
CA HIS A 163 4.41 0.39 -12.28
C HIS A 163 3.67 -0.74 -12.99
N ALA A 164 3.00 -1.62 -12.24
CA ALA A 164 2.21 -2.71 -12.80
C ALA A 164 1.06 -2.18 -13.69
N LEU A 165 0.33 -1.17 -13.23
CA LEU A 165 -0.78 -0.58 -13.98
C LEU A 165 -0.29 0.15 -15.24
N ILE A 166 0.71 1.02 -15.10
CA ILE A 166 1.25 1.79 -16.24
C ILE A 166 1.88 0.85 -17.28
N GLY A 167 2.63 -0.16 -16.84
CA GLY A 167 3.17 -1.20 -17.73
C GLY A 167 2.05 -1.99 -18.45
N GLY A 168 0.95 -2.29 -17.74
CA GLY A 168 -0.23 -2.91 -18.33
C GLY A 168 -0.89 -2.04 -19.41
N ILE A 169 -1.03 -0.73 -19.17
CA ILE A 169 -1.60 0.21 -20.14
C ILE A 169 -0.70 0.33 -21.37
N VAL A 170 0.61 0.53 -21.16
CA VAL A 170 1.59 0.62 -22.27
C VAL A 170 1.57 -0.66 -23.11
N GLY A 171 1.63 -1.84 -22.47
CA GLY A 171 1.59 -3.12 -23.16
C GLY A 171 0.30 -3.33 -23.95
N ALA A 172 -0.84 -3.01 -23.35
CA ALA A 172 -2.14 -3.12 -24.00
C ALA A 172 -2.29 -2.14 -25.18
N ALA A 173 -1.88 -0.87 -25.00
CA ALA A 173 -1.96 0.15 -26.05
C ALA A 173 -1.10 -0.20 -27.27
N VAL A 174 0.16 -0.60 -27.03
CA VAL A 174 1.08 -1.02 -28.11
C VAL A 174 0.53 -2.26 -28.81
N THR A 175 0.04 -3.25 -28.06
CA THR A 175 -0.54 -4.47 -28.65
C THR A 175 -1.77 -4.15 -29.49
N THR A 176 -2.68 -3.32 -28.98
CA THR A 176 -3.86 -2.88 -29.72
C THR A 176 -3.45 -2.19 -31.01
N GLY A 177 -2.56 -1.20 -30.96
CA GLY A 177 -2.11 -0.48 -32.16
C GLY A 177 -1.52 -1.40 -33.23
N ILE A 178 -0.68 -2.36 -32.83
CA ILE A 178 -0.07 -3.33 -33.75
C ILE A 178 -1.13 -4.22 -34.40
N VAL A 179 -2.11 -4.70 -33.61
CA VAL A 179 -3.16 -5.61 -34.09
C VAL A 179 -4.16 -4.90 -35.00
N THR A 180 -4.50 -3.64 -34.70
CA THR A 180 -5.45 -2.83 -35.49
C THR A 180 -4.78 -2.13 -36.68
N GLY A 181 -3.45 -2.14 -36.76
CA GLY A 181 -2.70 -1.42 -37.79
C GLY A 181 -2.78 0.10 -37.65
N THR A 182 -3.19 0.61 -36.49
CA THR A 182 -3.32 2.05 -36.20
C THR A 182 -2.02 2.66 -35.64
N GLY A 183 -0.98 1.84 -35.44
CA GLY A 183 0.34 2.26 -34.98
C GLY A 183 1.05 1.16 -34.19
N GLY A 184 1.96 1.54 -33.31
CA GLY A 184 2.57 0.64 -32.32
C GLY A 184 3.05 1.40 -31.10
N PHE A 185 4.33 1.73 -31.05
CA PHE A 185 4.90 2.54 -29.96
C PHE A 185 4.35 3.97 -29.97
N GLU A 186 3.92 4.50 -31.12
CA GLU A 186 3.30 5.82 -31.21
C GLU A 186 1.93 5.93 -30.51
N MET A 187 1.32 4.81 -30.10
CA MET A 187 0.09 4.80 -29.30
C MET A 187 0.30 5.34 -27.87
N VAL A 188 1.56 5.53 -27.45
CA VAL A 188 1.95 5.86 -26.09
C VAL A 188 2.58 7.25 -26.05
N GLN A 189 2.16 8.07 -25.08
CA GLN A 189 2.72 9.39 -24.82
C GLN A 189 4.06 9.29 -24.09
N TRP A 190 5.15 9.05 -24.82
CA TRP A 190 6.49 8.85 -24.24
C TRP A 190 7.02 10.05 -23.46
N SER A 191 6.59 11.28 -23.79
CA SER A 191 6.93 12.48 -23.02
C SER A 191 6.38 12.41 -21.61
N GLU A 192 5.12 11.99 -21.44
CA GLU A 192 4.47 11.84 -20.14
C GLU A 192 5.04 10.64 -19.37
N ILE A 193 5.28 9.51 -20.05
CA ILE A 193 5.98 8.37 -19.44
C ILE A 193 7.37 8.79 -18.93
N GLY A 194 8.09 9.63 -19.67
CA GLY A 194 9.37 10.20 -19.24
C GLY A 194 9.24 11.01 -17.94
N LYS A 195 8.23 11.88 -17.83
CA LYS A 195 7.94 12.64 -16.60
C LYS A 195 7.61 11.72 -15.42
N ILE A 196 6.81 10.68 -15.68
CA ILE A 196 6.44 9.67 -14.67
C ILE A 196 7.70 8.91 -14.21
N ALA A 197 8.56 8.47 -15.13
CA ALA A 197 9.80 7.78 -14.81
C ALA A 197 10.75 8.65 -13.97
N VAL A 198 10.85 9.95 -14.28
CA VAL A 198 11.60 10.90 -13.44
C VAL A 198 11.01 10.96 -12.04
N SER A 199 9.68 10.98 -11.90
CA SER A 199 9.02 10.97 -10.59
C SER A 199 9.32 9.70 -9.77
N TRP A 200 9.47 8.54 -10.42
CA TRP A 200 9.81 7.27 -9.75
C TRP A 200 11.21 7.26 -9.15
N VAL A 201 12.14 8.03 -9.72
CA VAL A 201 13.49 8.20 -9.17
C VAL A 201 13.51 9.29 -8.10
N LEU A 202 12.87 10.44 -8.37
CA LEU A 202 12.87 11.57 -7.45
C LEU A 202 12.11 11.29 -6.15
N SER A 203 10.99 10.56 -6.20
CA SER A 203 10.15 10.37 -5.01
C SER A 203 10.85 9.58 -3.89
N PRO A 204 11.51 8.43 -4.14
CA PRO A 204 12.29 7.74 -3.12
C PRO A 204 13.49 8.56 -2.62
N LEU A 205 14.15 9.32 -3.50
CA LEU A 205 15.27 10.19 -3.11
C LEU A 205 14.80 11.29 -2.15
N LEU A 206 13.72 11.98 -2.49
CA LEU A 206 13.12 13.01 -1.63
C LEU A 206 12.60 12.41 -0.32
N GLY A 207 12.00 11.22 -0.37
CA GLY A 207 11.60 10.47 0.82
C GLY A 207 12.78 10.14 1.73
N GLY A 208 13.89 9.67 1.17
CA GLY A 208 15.11 9.37 1.90
C GLY A 208 15.76 10.61 2.53
N ILE A 209 15.83 11.72 1.78
CA ILE A 209 16.31 13.01 2.31
C ILE A 209 15.41 13.47 3.46
N SER A 210 14.09 13.41 3.28
CA SER A 210 13.13 13.82 4.31
C SER A 210 13.25 12.95 5.57
N ALA A 211 13.39 11.63 5.41
CA ALA A 211 13.63 10.71 6.52
C ALA A 211 14.94 11.01 7.25
N TYR A 212 16.03 11.27 6.51
CA TYR A 212 17.32 11.63 7.09
C TYR A 212 17.24 12.92 7.91
N LEU A 213 16.62 13.97 7.35
CA LEU A 213 16.46 15.26 8.03
C LEU A 213 15.60 15.14 9.28
N LEU A 214 14.47 14.42 9.19
CA LEU A 214 13.57 14.21 10.33
C LEU A 214 14.25 13.41 11.45
N PHE A 215 14.89 12.29 11.10
CA PHE A 215 15.63 11.50 12.08
C PHE A 215 16.80 12.27 12.68
N GLY A 216 17.52 13.06 11.87
CA GLY A 216 18.58 13.95 12.32
C GLY A 216 18.07 14.98 13.34
N ALA A 217 16.90 15.57 13.09
CA ALA A 217 16.25 16.50 14.02
C ALA A 217 15.86 15.81 15.34
N ILE A 218 15.24 14.63 15.28
CA ILE A 218 14.89 13.83 16.46
C ILE A 218 16.16 13.49 17.27
N LYS A 219 17.21 13.04 16.60
CA LYS A 219 18.48 12.68 17.25
C LYS A 219 19.12 13.89 17.94
N ARG A 220 19.11 15.06 17.28
CA ARG A 220 19.73 16.28 17.81
C ARG A 220 18.94 16.91 18.95
N HIS A 221 17.61 16.92 18.87
CA HIS A 221 16.75 17.67 19.80
C HIS A 221 16.11 16.82 20.89
N ILE A 222 15.99 15.51 20.70
CA ILE A 222 15.34 14.62 21.67
C ILE A 222 16.37 13.65 22.25
N LEU A 223 16.97 12.79 21.42
CA LEU A 223 17.83 11.70 21.90
C LEU A 223 19.14 12.21 22.51
N GLY A 224 19.79 13.20 21.88
CA GLY A 224 21.04 13.77 22.36
C GLY A 224 20.89 14.43 23.75
N PRO A 225 19.94 15.38 23.92
CA PRO A 225 19.69 15.99 25.23
C PRO A 225 19.26 14.98 26.29
N ALA A 226 18.38 14.02 25.96
CA ALA A 226 17.96 12.98 26.89
C ALA A 226 19.14 12.12 27.37
N ALA A 227 20.02 11.70 26.46
CA ALA A 227 21.21 10.92 26.81
C ALA A 227 22.18 11.71 27.71
N ARG A 228 22.36 13.01 27.45
CA ARG A 228 23.19 13.88 28.31
C ARG A 228 22.60 14.06 29.70
N ALA A 229 21.28 14.23 29.80
CA ALA A 229 20.59 14.35 31.08
C ALA A 229 20.75 13.07 31.92
N ILE A 230 20.60 11.90 31.31
CA ILE A 230 20.81 10.61 31.98
C ILE A 230 22.26 10.45 32.47
N ALA A 231 23.24 10.80 31.62
CA ALA A 231 24.66 10.68 32.00
C ALA A 231 25.09 11.65 33.11
N LEU A 232 24.47 12.83 33.20
CA LEU A 232 24.70 13.76 34.31
C LEU A 232 24.02 13.28 35.60
N GLY A 233 22.83 12.66 35.49
CA GLY A 233 22.13 12.06 36.62
C GLY A 233 22.84 10.82 37.19
N SER A 234 23.51 10.01 36.37
CA SER A 234 24.29 8.87 36.89
C SER A 234 25.59 9.32 37.57
N ARG A 235 26.24 10.38 37.08
CA ARG A 235 27.44 10.92 37.72
C ARG A 235 27.19 11.50 39.11
N GLY A 236 26.06 12.15 39.31
CA GLY A 236 25.69 12.65 40.64
C GLY A 236 25.28 11.55 41.63
N TYR A 237 25.12 10.30 41.20
CA TYR A 237 24.88 9.16 42.10
C TYR A 237 26.19 8.49 42.51
N ASP A 238 27.19 8.44 41.61
CA ASP A 238 28.51 7.89 41.92
C ASP A 238 29.33 8.80 42.85
N ASP A 239 29.17 10.13 42.76
CA ASP A 239 29.88 11.10 43.63
C ASP A 239 29.34 11.13 45.09
N ASP A 240 28.13 10.60 45.35
CA ASP A 240 27.52 10.57 46.69
C ASP A 240 27.88 9.28 47.49
N GLU A 241 28.46 8.24 46.86
CA GLU A 241 28.87 6.99 47.53
C GLU A 241 30.33 7.01 48.04
N ASP A 242 31.15 7.98 47.62
CA ASP A 242 32.58 8.05 47.96
C ASP A 242 32.89 8.93 49.20
N ASP A 243 31.91 9.67 49.75
CA ASP A 243 32.10 10.60 50.87
C ASP A 243 31.75 10.00 52.26
N ASP A 244 31.25 8.75 52.34
CA ASP A 244 30.76 8.13 53.60
C ASP A 244 31.77 7.16 54.27
N ASP A 245 32.98 6.95 53.72
CA ASP A 245 33.93 5.92 54.19
C ASP A 245 35.15 6.43 55.01
N ASP A 246 35.27 7.74 55.30
CA ASP A 246 36.49 8.33 55.90
C ASP A 246 36.40 8.71 57.40
N ASP A 247 35.31 8.45 58.13
CA ASP A 247 35.10 8.96 59.51
C ASP A 247 35.28 7.95 60.67
N ASP A 248 35.71 6.69 60.43
CA ASP A 248 35.74 5.63 61.46
C ASP A 248 37.13 5.04 61.79
N GLU A 249 38.22 5.81 61.70
CA GLU A 249 39.54 5.38 62.21
C GLU A 249 40.24 6.45 63.10
N ASP A 250 39.71 6.75 64.30
CA ASP A 250 40.49 7.39 65.38
C ASP A 250 39.76 7.27 66.76
N GLU A 251 39.82 6.10 67.42
CA GLU A 251 39.66 5.96 68.89
C GLU A 251 40.57 4.87 69.49
#